data_AF-A0AAP6CZ57-F1
#
_entry.id   AF-A0AAP6CZ57-F1
#
_cell.length_a   1.000
_cell.length_b   1.000
_cell.length_c   1.000
_cell.angle_alpha   90.00
_cell.angle_beta   90.00
_cell.angle_gamma   90.00
#
_symmetry.space_group_name_H-M   'P 1'
#
loop_
_entity.id
_entity.type
_entity.pdbx_description
1 polymer ?
#
loop_
_entity_poly.entity_id
_entity_poly.type
_entity_poly.pdbx_seq_one_letter_code
_entity_poly.pdbx_strand_id
1 'polypeptide(L)'
;GEGFDARKVRYIGYDAGGKAMAALLSGETQLLSTGLGEVLEMSKSGQVKVLAITAPKRLEAAPNIPTLTEFGNETVFANWRGFFAAPGVSQKKVDEWNAAFTKMYNTDEWQVVRDRNGWIDNYKADKAFFAFLEDQEKQMGDLMRELGFLK
;
A
#
# COMPACT_ATOMS: atom_id res chain seq x y z
N GLY A 1 7.97 -6.47 -25.65
CA GLY A 1 8.76 -7.20 -24.64
C GLY A 1 7.77 -8.00 -23.83
N GLU A 2 8.00 -9.30 -23.70
CA GLU A 2 7.01 -10.32 -23.37
C GLU A 2 6.22 -10.03 -22.08
N GLY A 3 4.97 -9.59 -22.23
CA GLY A 3 4.05 -9.33 -21.12
C GLY A 3 2.72 -10.01 -21.42
N PHE A 4 2.32 -10.96 -20.57
CA PHE A 4 1.03 -11.62 -20.65
C PHE A 4 -0.11 -10.58 -20.61
N ASP A 5 -1.19 -10.80 -21.38
CA ASP A 5 -2.39 -9.96 -21.33
C ASP A 5 -2.98 -10.02 -19.91
N ALA A 6 -2.87 -8.92 -19.15
CA ALA A 6 -3.33 -8.83 -17.77
C ALA A 6 -4.82 -9.19 -17.62
N ARG A 7 -5.63 -8.98 -18.66
CA ARG A 7 -7.07 -9.31 -18.67
C ARG A 7 -7.33 -10.82 -18.70
N LYS A 8 -6.32 -11.64 -19.01
CA LYS A 8 -6.39 -13.11 -18.95
C LYS A 8 -6.05 -13.66 -17.56
N VAL A 9 -5.54 -12.82 -16.66
CA VAL A 9 -5.33 -13.20 -15.26
C VAL A 9 -6.69 -13.19 -14.56
N ARG A 10 -7.11 -14.34 -14.03
CA ARG A 10 -8.35 -14.43 -13.24
C ARG A 10 -8.13 -13.75 -11.90
N TYR A 11 -8.69 -12.56 -11.73
CA TYR A 11 -8.72 -11.87 -10.45
C TYR A 11 -9.74 -12.55 -9.51
N ILE A 12 -9.29 -12.94 -8.32
CA ILE A 12 -10.15 -13.47 -7.26
C ILE A 12 -10.09 -12.48 -6.10
N GLY A 13 -11.21 -11.80 -5.85
CA GLY A 13 -11.33 -10.87 -4.74
C GLY A 13 -11.62 -11.61 -3.42
N TYR A 14 -10.91 -11.24 -2.37
CA TYR A 14 -11.17 -11.69 -1.01
C TYR A 14 -11.39 -10.47 -0.10
N ASP A 15 -12.37 -10.54 0.80
CA ASP A 15 -12.72 -9.42 1.69
C ASP A 15 -11.69 -9.14 2.80
N ALA A 16 -10.69 -10.01 2.97
CA ALA A 16 -9.66 -9.87 4.00
C ALA A 16 -8.34 -10.55 3.59
N GLY A 17 -7.21 -9.93 3.95
CA GLY A 17 -5.86 -10.45 3.66
C GLY A 17 -5.62 -11.88 4.17
N GLY A 18 -6.17 -12.24 5.34
CA GLY A 18 -6.06 -13.59 5.89
C GLY A 18 -6.73 -14.67 5.03
N LYS A 19 -7.89 -14.39 4.42
CA LYS A 19 -8.55 -15.33 3.49
C LYS A 19 -7.74 -15.48 2.21
N ALA A 20 -7.23 -14.37 1.67
CA ALA A 20 -6.39 -14.39 0.48
C ALA A 20 -5.09 -15.18 0.71
N MET A 21 -4.48 -15.05 1.89
CA MET A 21 -3.30 -15.83 2.28
C MET A 21 -3.61 -17.33 2.38
N ALA A 22 -4.73 -17.71 3.00
CA ALA A 22 -5.13 -19.12 3.07
C ALA A 22 -5.38 -19.72 1.68
N ALA A 23 -5.95 -18.96 0.75
CA ALA A 23 -6.11 -19.37 -0.64
C ALA A 23 -4.77 -19.57 -1.36
N LEU A 24 -3.75 -18.76 -1.07
CA LEU A 24 -2.39 -18.97 -1.59
C LEU A 24 -1.78 -20.25 -1.02
N LEU A 25 -1.83 -20.42 0.31
CA LEU A 25 -1.22 -21.56 1.00
C LEU A 25 -1.87 -22.91 0.63
N SER A 26 -3.17 -22.91 0.34
CA SER A 26 -3.90 -24.10 -0.12
C SER A 26 -3.71 -24.41 -1.61
N GLY A 27 -3.11 -23.49 -2.39
CA GLY A 27 -2.92 -23.61 -3.83
C GLY A 27 -4.14 -23.24 -4.68
N GLU A 28 -5.22 -22.73 -4.07
CA GLU A 28 -6.38 -22.18 -4.80
C GLU A 28 -5.97 -21.01 -5.70
N THR A 29 -5.07 -20.16 -5.20
CA THR A 29 -4.43 -19.09 -5.97
C THR A 29 -2.92 -19.34 -6.11
N GLN A 30 -2.36 -18.93 -7.23
CA GLN A 30 -0.92 -19.10 -7.52
C GLN A 30 -0.11 -17.86 -7.13
N LEU A 31 -0.77 -16.71 -7.03
CA LEU A 31 -0.15 -15.42 -6.74
C LEU A 31 -1.08 -14.61 -5.82
N LEU A 32 -0.46 -13.85 -4.92
CA LEU A 32 -1.14 -12.94 -4.01
C LEU A 32 -0.47 -11.56 -4.08
N SER A 33 -1.27 -10.52 -4.30
CA SER A 33 -0.86 -9.13 -4.08
C SER A 33 -1.35 -8.68 -2.71
N THR A 34 -0.44 -8.43 -1.77
CA THR A 34 -0.76 -7.99 -0.41
C THR A 34 0.29 -7.02 0.15
N GLY A 35 0.02 -6.41 1.31
CA GLY A 35 0.94 -5.53 2.02
C GLY A 35 2.12 -6.28 2.64
N LEU A 36 3.31 -5.66 2.62
CA LEU A 36 4.55 -6.26 3.10
C LEU A 36 4.47 -6.76 4.55
N GLY A 37 3.84 -5.98 5.45
CA GLY A 37 3.70 -6.34 6.86
C GLY A 37 2.92 -7.64 7.10
N GLU A 38 2.06 -8.05 6.17
CA GLU A 38 1.29 -9.30 6.28
C GLU A 38 2.13 -10.54 5.92
N VAL A 39 3.16 -10.37 5.10
CA VAL A 39 3.95 -11.47 4.53
C VAL A 39 5.38 -11.55 5.04
N LEU A 40 5.88 -10.52 5.72
CA LEU A 40 7.30 -10.42 6.08
C LEU A 40 7.77 -11.59 6.93
N GLU A 41 7.03 -11.94 7.98
CA GLU A 41 7.39 -13.06 8.87
C GLU A 41 7.26 -14.42 8.17
N MET A 42 6.21 -14.61 7.35
CA MET A 42 6.04 -15.83 6.56
C MET A 42 7.13 -16.00 5.49
N SER A 43 7.60 -14.88 4.93
CA SER A 43 8.71 -14.87 3.98
C SER A 43 10.02 -15.20 4.67
N LYS A 44 10.27 -14.66 5.88
CA LYS A 44 11.44 -15.00 6.69
C LYS A 44 11.44 -16.47 7.09
N SER A 45 10.27 -17.05 7.38
CA SER A 45 10.13 -18.47 7.71
C SER A 45 10.15 -19.40 6.48
N GLY A 46 10.23 -18.86 5.26
CA GLY A 46 10.23 -19.65 4.02
C GLY A 46 8.88 -20.24 3.60
N GLN A 47 7.78 -19.88 4.27
CA GLN A 47 6.43 -20.37 3.92
C GLN A 47 5.92 -19.75 2.60
N VAL A 48 6.32 -18.51 2.33
CA VAL A 48 6.00 -17.79 1.10
C VAL A 48 7.25 -17.16 0.51
N LYS A 49 7.23 -16.91 -0.80
CA LYS A 49 8.29 -16.17 -1.49
C LYS A 49 7.71 -14.86 -2.01
N VAL A 50 8.23 -13.73 -1.51
CA VAL A 50 7.89 -12.42 -2.09
C VAL A 50 8.67 -12.24 -3.39
N LEU A 51 7.96 -12.04 -4.50
CA LEU A 51 8.55 -11.95 -5.84
C LEU A 51 9.05 -10.54 -6.16
N ALA A 52 8.29 -9.52 -5.78
CA ALA A 52 8.62 -8.12 -5.98
C ALA A 52 7.82 -7.22 -5.02
N ILE A 53 8.23 -5.97 -4.89
CA ILE A 53 7.49 -4.91 -4.20
C ILE A 53 7.20 -3.72 -5.12
N THR A 54 6.00 -3.14 -5.01
CA THR A 54 5.55 -1.93 -5.75
C THR A 54 6.08 -0.65 -5.11
N ALA A 55 7.39 -0.59 -4.85
CA ALA A 55 8.07 0.54 -4.23
C ALA A 55 9.07 1.19 -5.21
N PRO A 56 9.40 2.48 -5.07
CA PRO A 56 10.36 3.14 -5.95
C PRO A 56 11.80 2.62 -5.74
N LYS A 57 12.10 2.12 -4.54
CA LYS A 57 13.36 1.51 -4.15
C LYS A 57 13.11 0.39 -3.14
N ARG A 58 14.08 -0.51 -2.96
CA ARG A 58 14.02 -1.55 -1.93
C ARG A 58 13.86 -0.92 -0.54
N LEU A 59 13.12 -1.60 0.34
CA LEU A 59 12.83 -1.12 1.69
C LEU A 59 13.87 -1.67 2.68
N GLU A 60 14.24 -0.88 3.68
CA GLU A 60 15.19 -1.30 4.72
C GLU A 60 14.71 -2.52 5.51
N ALA A 61 13.39 -2.64 5.73
CA ALA A 61 12.76 -3.79 6.36
C ALA A 61 12.83 -5.08 5.49
N ALA A 62 13.14 -4.95 4.19
CA ALA A 62 13.19 -6.06 3.25
C ALA A 62 14.21 -5.82 2.10
N PRO A 63 15.51 -5.70 2.42
CA PRO A 63 16.53 -5.25 1.45
C PRO A 63 16.80 -6.29 0.34
N ASN A 64 16.39 -7.54 0.56
CA ASN A 64 16.56 -8.64 -0.39
C ASN A 64 15.39 -8.79 -1.37
N ILE A 65 14.30 -8.06 -1.16
CA ILE A 65 13.13 -8.11 -2.05
C ILE A 65 13.32 -7.05 -3.16
N PRO A 66 13.36 -7.45 -4.44
CA PRO A 66 13.50 -6.52 -5.55
C PRO A 66 12.22 -5.69 -5.75
N THR A 67 12.37 -4.49 -6.30
CA THR A 67 11.21 -3.69 -6.75
C THR A 67 10.72 -4.17 -8.12
N LEU A 68 9.49 -3.82 -8.49
CA LEU A 68 9.05 -3.97 -9.89
C LEU A 68 9.88 -3.11 -10.86
N THR A 69 10.37 -1.95 -10.41
CA THR A 69 11.19 -1.04 -11.22
C THR A 69 12.51 -1.68 -11.64
N GLU A 70 13.10 -2.54 -10.80
CA GLU A 70 14.30 -3.32 -11.14
C GLU A 70 14.06 -4.33 -12.29
N PHE A 71 12.80 -4.67 -12.57
CA PHE A 71 12.38 -5.53 -13.68
C PHE A 71 11.88 -4.74 -14.90
N GLY A 72 12.04 -3.41 -14.92
CA GLY A 72 11.56 -2.55 -16.00
C GLY A 72 10.04 -2.28 -15.96
N ASN A 73 9.37 -2.60 -14.85
CA ASN A 73 7.98 -2.23 -14.62
C ASN A 73 7.92 -1.03 -13.66
N GLU A 74 7.49 0.13 -14.17
CA GLU A 74 7.48 1.39 -13.42
C GLU A 74 6.32 1.51 -12.41
N THR A 75 5.55 0.45 -12.20
CA THR A 75 4.42 0.46 -11.26
C THR A 75 4.91 0.62 -9.82
N VAL A 76 4.64 1.80 -9.26
CA VAL A 76 4.81 2.11 -7.85
C VAL A 76 3.44 2.35 -7.24
N PHE A 77 3.14 1.63 -6.16
CA PHE A 77 1.87 1.74 -5.48
C PHE A 77 2.08 1.49 -3.98
N ALA A 78 1.76 2.50 -3.17
CA ALA A 78 1.84 2.40 -1.72
C ALA A 78 0.45 2.16 -1.13
N ASN A 79 0.34 1.15 -0.26
CA ASN A 79 -0.88 0.93 0.52
C ASN A 79 -0.92 1.93 1.70
N TRP A 80 -1.57 3.08 1.53
CA TRP A 80 -1.55 4.19 2.48
C TRP A 80 -2.76 4.21 3.42
N ARG A 81 -2.65 4.96 4.52
CA ARG A 81 -3.74 5.22 5.49
C ARG A 81 -3.79 6.72 5.78
N GLY A 82 -4.97 7.22 6.13
CA GLY A 82 -5.16 8.63 6.46
C GLY A 82 -6.33 8.84 7.41
N PHE A 83 -6.36 10.02 8.04
CA PHE A 83 -7.42 10.45 8.94
C PHE A 83 -8.33 11.45 8.21
N PHE A 84 -9.64 11.30 8.38
CA PHE A 84 -10.65 12.16 7.78
C PHE A 84 -11.53 12.74 8.86
N ALA A 85 -11.78 14.04 8.79
CA ALA A 85 -12.80 14.69 9.63
C ALA A 85 -14.17 14.54 8.97
N ALA A 86 -15.22 14.45 9.79
CA ALA A 86 -16.59 14.51 9.29
C ALA A 86 -16.90 15.88 8.66
N PRO A 87 -17.83 15.96 7.69
CA PRO A 87 -18.30 17.24 7.16
C PRO A 87 -18.79 18.16 8.28
N GLY A 88 -18.45 19.46 8.19
CA GLY A 88 -18.91 20.48 9.15
C GLY A 88 -18.06 20.62 10.42
N VAL A 89 -16.99 19.83 10.59
CA VAL A 89 -16.00 20.05 11.66
C VAL A 89 -15.32 21.42 11.47
N SER A 90 -15.17 22.19 12.54
CA SER A 90 -14.56 23.52 12.48
C SER A 90 -13.07 23.46 12.15
N GLN A 91 -12.55 24.48 11.44
CA GLN A 91 -11.13 24.54 11.09
C GLN A 91 -10.23 24.46 12.33
N LYS A 92 -10.62 25.14 13.42
CA LYS A 92 -9.92 25.06 14.71
C LYS A 92 -9.73 23.61 15.17
N LYS A 93 -10.75 22.75 15.01
CA LYS A 93 -10.68 21.36 15.44
C LYS A 93 -9.80 20.52 14.52
N VAL A 94 -9.83 20.81 13.22
CA VAL A 94 -8.92 20.21 12.24
C VAL A 94 -7.47 20.57 12.59
N ASP A 95 -7.20 21.83 12.92
CA ASP A 95 -5.86 22.31 13.28
C ASP A 95 -5.35 21.66 14.58
N GLU A 96 -6.22 21.51 15.60
CA GLU A 96 -5.91 20.78 16.84
C GLU A 96 -5.46 19.33 16.55
N TRP A 97 -6.17 18.63 15.67
CA TRP A 97 -5.82 17.25 15.30
C TRP A 97 -4.56 17.18 14.44
N ASN A 98 -4.40 18.08 13.48
CA ASN A 98 -3.19 18.16 12.67
C ASN A 98 -1.96 18.34 13.58
N ALA A 99 -2.02 19.26 14.55
CA ALA A 99 -0.93 19.47 15.50
C ALA A 99 -0.65 18.22 16.36
N ALA A 100 -1.70 17.52 16.82
CA ALA A 100 -1.55 16.28 17.57
C ALA A 100 -0.88 15.18 16.75
N PHE A 101 -1.30 14.98 15.50
CA PHE A 101 -0.68 13.99 14.60
C PHE A 101 0.76 14.37 14.25
N THR A 102 1.05 15.64 13.96
CA THR A 102 2.44 16.09 13.72
C THR A 102 3.31 15.78 14.93
N LYS A 103 2.82 16.05 16.15
CA LYS A 103 3.57 15.73 17.37
C LYS A 103 3.83 14.24 17.50
N MET A 104 2.83 13.39 17.26
CA MET A 104 2.97 11.93 17.29
C MET A 104 3.99 11.44 16.26
N TYR A 105 3.95 11.98 15.03
CA TYR A 105 4.89 11.57 13.96
C TYR A 105 6.35 11.86 14.30
N ASN A 106 6.60 12.81 15.19
CA ASN A 106 7.94 13.20 15.64
C ASN A 106 8.42 12.43 16.88
N THR A 107 7.70 11.41 17.37
CA THR A 107 8.14 10.62 18.52
C THR A 107 8.86 9.33 18.12
N ASP A 108 9.81 8.89 18.94
CA ASP A 108 10.54 7.65 18.73
C ASP A 108 9.62 6.42 18.83
N GLU A 109 8.58 6.47 19.67
CA GLU A 109 7.60 5.39 19.79
C GLU A 109 6.85 5.17 18.47
N TRP A 110 6.56 6.24 17.72
CA TRP A 110 5.95 6.10 16.41
C TRP A 110 6.91 5.48 15.40
N GLN A 111 8.20 5.85 15.44
CA GLN A 111 9.23 5.18 14.63
C GLN A 111 9.26 3.66 14.90
N VAL A 112 9.29 3.26 16.17
CA VAL A 112 9.26 1.84 16.57
C VAL A 112 8.03 1.11 16.04
N VAL A 113 6.85 1.74 16.09
CA VAL A 113 5.62 1.16 15.54
C VAL A 113 5.71 1.00 14.02
N ARG A 114 6.25 1.99 13.30
CA ARG A 114 6.42 1.91 11.85
C ARG A 114 7.39 0.81 11.45
N ASP A 115 8.55 0.73 12.10
CA ASP A 115 9.58 -0.27 11.80
C ASP A 115 9.06 -1.68 12.02
N ARG A 116 8.37 -1.91 13.15
CA ARG A 116 7.75 -3.21 13.46
C ARG A 116 6.76 -3.66 12.39
N ASN A 117 6.04 -2.73 11.76
CA ASN A 117 5.05 -3.03 10.73
C ASN A 117 5.60 -2.91 9.30
N GLY A 118 6.88 -2.55 9.13
CA GLY A 118 7.47 -2.29 7.81
C GLY A 118 6.83 -1.12 7.06
N TRP A 119 6.32 -0.11 7.78
CA TRP A 119 5.68 1.05 7.19
C TRP A 119 6.70 2.14 6.84
N ILE A 120 6.67 2.60 5.60
CA ILE A 120 7.47 3.75 5.17
C ILE A 120 6.85 5.06 5.67
N ASP A 121 7.68 6.08 5.88
CA ASP A 121 7.16 7.43 6.10
C ASP A 121 6.45 7.93 4.85
N ASN A 122 5.19 8.30 5.02
CA ASN A 122 4.42 9.01 4.01
C ASN A 122 3.53 10.08 4.66
N TYR A 123 4.03 10.74 5.72
CA TYR A 123 3.27 11.77 6.40
C TYR A 123 2.96 12.94 5.46
N LYS A 124 1.67 13.27 5.34
CA LYS A 124 1.17 14.46 4.65
C LYS A 124 0.10 15.07 5.56
N ALA A 125 0.26 16.35 5.87
CA ALA A 125 -0.69 17.07 6.69
C ALA A 125 -1.50 18.05 5.82
N ASP A 126 -2.75 18.28 6.23
CA ASP A 126 -3.62 19.33 5.70
C ASP A 126 -3.62 19.38 4.15
N LYS A 127 -3.31 20.52 3.53
CA LYS A 127 -3.32 20.71 2.07
C LYS A 127 -2.50 19.69 1.29
N ALA A 128 -1.38 19.23 1.85
CA ALA A 128 -0.56 18.22 1.18
C ALA A 128 -1.27 16.85 1.13
N PHE A 129 -2.09 16.54 2.14
CA PHE A 129 -2.90 15.33 2.14
C PHE A 129 -4.08 15.46 1.17
N PHE A 130 -4.74 16.63 1.10
CA PHE A 130 -5.78 16.89 0.11
C PHE A 130 -5.28 16.75 -1.33
N ALA A 131 -4.17 17.41 -1.67
CA ALA A 131 -3.58 17.30 -3.01
C ALA A 131 -3.20 15.85 -3.37
N PHE A 132 -2.71 15.09 -2.38
CA PHE A 132 -2.45 13.67 -2.56
C PHE A 132 -3.73 12.86 -2.85
N LEU A 133 -4.84 13.15 -2.16
CA LEU A 133 -6.12 12.47 -2.41
C LEU A 133 -6.66 12.75 -3.82
N GLU A 134 -6.57 14.01 -4.29
CA GLU A 134 -6.99 14.39 -5.65
C GLU A 134 -6.18 13.63 -6.71
N ASP A 135 -4.87 13.52 -6.52
CA ASP A 135 -4.00 12.75 -7.41
C ASP A 135 -4.32 11.25 -7.40
N GLN A 136 -4.58 10.68 -6.21
CA GLN A 136 -4.99 9.28 -6.07
C GLN A 136 -6.36 8.99 -6.70
N GLU A 137 -7.32 9.88 -6.55
CA GLU A 137 -8.64 9.76 -7.19
C GLU A 137 -8.50 9.77 -8.71
N LYS A 138 -7.70 10.69 -9.24
CA LYS A 138 -7.42 10.75 -10.68
C LYS A 138 -6.75 9.47 -11.18
N GLN A 139 -5.65 9.06 -10.54
CA GLN A 139 -4.89 7.87 -10.92
C GLN A 139 -5.77 6.62 -10.93
N MET A 140 -6.54 6.39 -9.86
CA MET A 140 -7.41 5.23 -9.74
C MET A 140 -8.60 5.32 -10.70
N GLY A 141 -9.20 6.51 -10.87
CA GLY A 141 -10.29 6.73 -11.80
C GLY A 141 -9.89 6.45 -13.25
N ASP A 142 -8.72 6.92 -13.68
CA ASP A 142 -8.18 6.68 -15.01
C ASP A 142 -7.90 5.18 -15.24
N LEU A 143 -7.28 4.51 -14.26
CA LEU A 143 -7.06 3.06 -14.32
C LEU A 143 -8.38 2.28 -14.41
N MET A 144 -9.38 2.62 -13.60
CA MET A 144 -10.68 1.94 -13.62
C MET A 144 -11.43 2.14 -14.94
N ARG A 145 -11.25 3.27 -15.63
CA ARG A 145 -11.78 3.49 -16.99
C ARG A 145 -11.03 2.68 -18.03
N GLU A 146 -9.69 2.65 -17.96
CA GLU A 146 -8.86 1.83 -18.85
C GLU A 146 -9.23 0.34 -18.76
N LEU A 147 -9.48 -0.15 -17.54
CA LEU A 147 -9.91 -1.51 -17.28
C LEU A 147 -11.40 -1.77 -17.60
N GLY A 148 -12.16 -0.72 -17.93
CA GLY A 148 -13.58 -0.82 -18.30
C GLY A 148 -14.57 -0.98 -17.15
N PHE A 149 -14.16 -0.72 -15.90
CA PHE A 149 -15.04 -0.75 -14.72
C PHE A 149 -15.85 0.54 -14.57
N LEU A 150 -15.26 1.68 -14.93
CA LEU A 150 -15.94 2.98 -14.97
C LEU A 150 -16.17 3.41 -16.42
N LYS A 151 -17.26 4.14 -16.66
CA LYS A 151 -17.60 4.74 -17.95
C LYS A 151 -17.14 6.19 -18.04
#